data_AF-A0A357WTQ3-F1
#
_entry.id   AF-A0A357WTQ3-F1
#
_cell.length_a   1.000
_cell.length_b   1.000
_cell.length_c   1.000
_cell.angle_alpha   90.00
_cell.angle_beta   90.00
_cell.angle_gamma   90.00
#
_symmetry.space_group_name_H-M   'P 1'
#
loop_
_entity.id
_entity.type
_entity.pdbx_description
1 polymer ?
#
loop_
_entity_poly.entity_id
_entity_poly.type
_entity_poly.pdbx_seq_one_letter_code
_entity_poly.pdbx_strand_id
1 'polypeptide(L)'
;MKGVNTMEGTIRKAILKPEESTNEVLAAIRDVCVRLDNANLRFKMERDSDLIESCIYEIESLRAQYRYLLRLAKEQGLRAGRYPSLVTEGEK
;
A
#
# COMPACT_ATOMS: atom_id res chain seq x y z
N MET A 1 29.18 -2.32 -1.98
CA MET A 1 28.38 -1.08 -2.13
C MET A 1 27.24 -1.11 -1.12
N LYS A 2 27.05 -0.01 -0.39
CA LYS A 2 26.12 0.10 0.74
C LYS A 2 24.66 0.15 0.27
N GLY A 3 23.80 -0.56 1.01
CA GLY A 3 22.43 -0.22 1.39
C GLY A 3 21.48 0.37 0.34
N VAL A 4 20.49 -0.42 -0.06
CA VAL A 4 19.16 0.09 -0.40
C VAL A 4 18.19 -0.48 0.63
N ASN A 5 17.63 0.41 1.45
CA ASN A 5 16.80 0.11 2.61
C ASN A 5 15.58 -0.75 2.22
N THR A 6 15.63 -2.02 2.61
CA THR A 6 14.50 -2.96 2.48
C THR A 6 13.57 -2.80 3.69
N MET A 7 12.90 -1.66 3.80
CA MET A 7 11.88 -1.41 4.83
C MET A 7 10.48 -1.24 4.23
N GLU A 8 10.35 -0.77 2.98
CA GLU A 8 9.06 -0.69 2.28
C GLU A 8 8.56 -2.06 1.79
N GLY A 9 9.47 -2.95 1.36
CA GLY A 9 9.11 -4.27 0.81
C GLY A 9 8.53 -5.23 1.85
N THR A 10 9.01 -5.16 3.09
CA THR A 10 8.55 -5.99 4.22
C THR A 10 7.18 -5.55 4.73
N ILE A 11 6.92 -4.24 4.75
CA ILE A 11 5.59 -3.69 5.04
C ILE A 11 4.60 -4.15 3.97
N ARG A 12 4.98 -4.06 2.67
CA ARG A 12 4.16 -4.58 1.57
C ARG A 12 3.80 -6.04 1.76
N LYS A 13 4.79 -6.89 2.03
CA LYS A 13 4.58 -8.34 2.16
C LYS A 13 3.72 -8.71 3.37
N ALA A 14 3.75 -7.92 4.44
CA ALA A 14 2.89 -8.12 5.61
C ALA A 14 1.44 -7.65 5.37
N ILE A 15 1.23 -6.58 4.59
CA ILE A 15 -0.10 -6.08 4.19
C ILE A 15 -0.75 -6.97 3.11
N LEU A 16 0.06 -7.60 2.26
CA LEU A 16 -0.39 -8.41 1.12
C LEU A 16 -0.58 -9.91 1.44
N LYS A 17 -0.48 -10.34 2.71
CA LYS A 17 -0.92 -11.70 3.06
C LYS A 17 -2.44 -11.80 2.85
N PRO A 18 -2.93 -12.76 2.04
CA PRO A 18 -4.35 -12.97 1.82
C PRO A 18 -4.93 -13.73 3.02
N GLU A 19 -4.93 -13.10 4.19
CA GLU A 19 -6.12 -13.22 5.03
C GLU A 19 -7.17 -12.45 4.24
N GLU A 20 -8.20 -13.12 3.71
CA GLU A 20 -9.37 -12.47 3.12
C GLU A 20 -9.90 -11.49 4.14
N SER A 21 -9.43 -10.24 4.08
CA SER A 21 -9.96 -9.21 4.95
C SER A 21 -11.39 -8.99 4.49
N THR A 22 -12.35 -9.55 5.23
CA THR A 22 -13.79 -9.30 5.05
C THR A 22 -14.12 -7.81 5.11
N ASN A 23 -13.18 -6.98 5.60
CA ASN A 23 -13.29 -5.54 5.57
C ASN A 23 -13.01 -4.96 4.17
N GLU A 24 -14.07 -4.43 3.56
CA GLU A 24 -14.07 -3.79 2.23
C GLU A 24 -13.07 -2.63 2.13
N VAL A 25 -12.83 -1.87 3.21
CA VAL A 25 -11.89 -0.73 3.20
C VAL A 25 -10.45 -1.24 3.06
N LEU A 26 -10.08 -2.32 3.75
CA LEU A 26 -8.75 -2.92 3.59
C LEU A 26 -8.56 -3.52 2.19
N ALA A 27 -9.60 -4.12 1.62
CA ALA A 27 -9.56 -4.61 0.25
C ALA A 27 -9.37 -3.47 -0.76
N ALA A 28 -10.12 -2.37 -0.61
CA ALA A 28 -9.97 -1.18 -1.44
C ALA A 28 -8.59 -0.53 -1.30
N ILE A 29 -8.02 -0.49 -0.09
CA ILE A 29 -6.65 0.00 0.14
C ILE A 29 -5.63 -0.84 -0.64
N ARG A 30 -5.75 -2.17 -0.62
CA ARG A 30 -4.85 -3.06 -1.37
C ARG A 30 -5.01 -2.85 -2.88
N ASP A 31 -6.24 -2.74 -3.38
CA ASP A 31 -6.50 -2.46 -4.79
C ASP A 31 -5.85 -1.15 -5.25
N VAL A 32 -6.06 -0.06 -4.50
CA VAL A 32 -5.45 1.24 -4.83
C VAL A 32 -3.92 1.17 -4.81
N CYS A 33 -3.32 0.39 -3.91
CA CYS A 33 -1.87 0.17 -3.92
C CYS A 33 -1.38 -0.53 -5.21
N VAL A 34 -2.07 -1.57 -5.65
CA VAL A 34 -1.74 -2.29 -6.89
C VAL A 34 -1.89 -1.37 -8.11
N ARG A 35 -2.97 -0.60 -8.15
CA ARG A 35 -3.22 0.37 -9.22
C ARG A 35 -2.16 1.48 -9.25
N LEU A 36 -1.72 1.97 -8.09
CA LEU A 36 -0.62 2.91 -7.99
C LEU A 36 0.67 2.33 -8.56
N ASP A 37 1.01 1.08 -8.22
CA ASP A 37 2.19 0.41 -8.78
C ASP A 37 2.14 0.33 -10.30
N ASN A 38 1.01 -0.09 -10.84
CA ASN A 38 0.81 -0.21 -12.28
C ASN A 38 0.87 1.15 -12.99
N ALA A 39 0.24 2.19 -12.43
CA ALA A 39 0.28 3.55 -12.99
C ALA A 39 1.70 4.13 -12.94
N ASN A 40 2.44 3.92 -11.84
CA ASN A 40 3.84 4.32 -11.75
C ASN A 40 4.74 3.56 -12.72
N LEU A 41 4.49 2.26 -12.96
CA LEU A 41 5.24 1.49 -13.96
C LEU A 41 4.97 2.01 -15.37
N ARG A 42 3.71 2.28 -15.71
CA ARG A 42 3.32 2.87 -17.01
C ARG A 42 3.98 4.22 -17.22
N PHE A 43 3.89 5.12 -16.24
CA PHE A 43 4.55 6.44 -16.29
C PHE A 43 6.05 6.33 -16.59
N LYS A 44 6.75 5.35 -16.02
CA LYS A 44 8.19 5.15 -16.23
C LYS A 44 8.56 4.65 -17.63
N MET A 45 7.65 3.92 -18.27
CA MET A 45 7.89 3.25 -19.56
C MET A 45 7.34 4.04 -20.75
N GLU A 46 6.37 4.91 -20.51
CA GLU A 46 5.70 5.71 -21.53
C GLU A 46 6.61 6.81 -22.08
N ARG A 47 6.44 7.12 -23.37
CA ARG A 47 7.19 8.16 -24.08
C ARG A 47 6.29 9.19 -24.73
N ASP A 48 5.03 8.84 -24.96
CA ASP A 48 4.06 9.78 -25.48
C ASP A 48 3.68 10.82 -24.40
N SER A 49 3.74 12.10 -24.75
CA SER A 49 3.56 13.20 -23.79
C SER A 49 2.15 13.23 -23.20
N ASP A 50 1.13 12.97 -24.02
CA ASP A 50 -0.27 13.02 -23.59
C ASP A 50 -0.58 11.82 -22.68
N LEU A 51 0.01 10.66 -22.97
CA LEU A 51 -0.12 9.46 -22.13
C LEU A 51 0.67 9.59 -20.82
N ILE A 52 1.83 10.26 -20.82
CA ILE A 52 2.57 10.60 -19.60
C ILE A 52 1.70 11.49 -18.70
N GLU A 53 1.11 12.54 -19.26
CA GLU A 53 0.23 13.44 -18.51
C GLU A 53 -1.00 12.71 -17.95
N SER A 54 -1.61 11.82 -18.75
CA SER A 54 -2.67 10.92 -18.29
C SER A 54 -2.24 10.08 -17.07
N CYS A 55 -1.03 9.51 -17.10
CA CYS A 55 -0.50 8.74 -15.97
C CYS A 55 -0.29 9.61 -14.72
N ILE A 56 0.16 10.86 -14.87
CA ILE A 56 0.33 11.80 -13.74
C ILE A 56 -1.02 12.04 -13.06
N TYR A 57 -2.07 12.35 -13.83
CA TYR A 57 -3.41 12.58 -13.29
C TYR A 57 -4.00 11.32 -12.63
N GLU A 58 -3.75 10.15 -13.21
CA GLU A 58 -4.16 8.87 -12.62
C GLU A 58 -3.47 8.63 -11.27
N ILE A 59 -2.14 8.83 -11.19
CA ILE A 59 -1.37 8.67 -9.96
C ILE A 59 -1.88 9.62 -8.86
N GLU A 60 -2.13 10.89 -9.19
CA GLU A 60 -2.63 11.86 -8.21
C GLU A 60 -4.05 11.52 -7.72
N SER A 61 -4.93 11.08 -8.62
CA SER A 61 -6.27 10.59 -8.27
C SER A 61 -6.19 9.39 -7.32
N LEU A 62 -5.36 8.41 -7.64
CA LEU A 62 -5.15 7.22 -6.80
C LEU A 62 -4.55 7.57 -5.44
N ARG A 63 -3.60 8.52 -5.37
CA ARG A 63 -3.05 9.02 -4.10
C ARG A 63 -4.12 9.69 -3.24
N ALA A 64 -5.02 10.47 -3.85
CA ALA A 64 -6.14 11.09 -3.14
C ALA A 64 -7.12 10.03 -2.59
N GLN A 65 -7.46 9.02 -3.39
CA GLN A 65 -8.28 7.88 -2.96
C GLN A 65 -7.63 7.12 -1.81
N TYR A 66 -6.33 6.82 -1.90
CA TYR A 66 -5.57 6.18 -0.83
C TYR A 66 -5.64 6.95 0.49
N ARG A 67 -5.40 8.28 0.46
CA ARG A 67 -5.49 9.14 1.66
C ARG A 67 -6.91 9.16 2.24
N TYR A 68 -7.94 9.13 1.41
CA TYR A 68 -9.32 9.02 1.86
C TYR A 68 -9.58 7.68 2.57
N LEU A 69 -9.21 6.56 1.93
CA LEU A 69 -9.40 5.22 2.50
C LEU A 69 -8.63 5.03 3.80
N LEU A 70 -7.43 5.59 3.94
CA LEU A 70 -6.70 5.56 5.21
C LEU A 70 -7.41 6.32 6.35
N ARG A 71 -8.05 7.45 6.04
CA ARG A 71 -8.87 8.18 7.02
C ARG A 71 -10.09 7.35 7.42
N LEU A 72 -10.77 6.78 6.44
CA LEU A 72 -11.93 5.91 6.66
C LEU A 72 -11.57 4.68 7.50
N ALA A 73 -10.44 4.02 7.21
CA ALA A 73 -9.96 2.89 7.98
C ALA A 73 -9.69 3.27 9.45
N LYS A 74 -9.08 4.45 9.67
CA LYS A 74 -8.83 4.98 11.01
C LYS A 74 -10.14 5.27 11.77
N GLU A 75 -11.14 5.83 11.10
CA GLU A 75 -12.47 6.08 11.67
C GLU A 75 -13.19 4.77 12.06
N GLN A 76 -12.99 3.71 11.28
CA GLN A 76 -13.51 2.35 11.57
C GLN A 76 -12.69 1.61 12.64
N GLY A 77 -11.67 2.23 13.24
CA GLY A 77 -10.83 1.59 14.25
C GLY A 77 -9.88 0.53 13.69
N LEU A 78 -9.75 0.42 12.36
CA LEU A 78 -8.81 -0.48 11.71
C LEU A 78 -7.40 0.06 11.93
N ARG A 79 -6.68 -0.59 12.84
CA ARG A 79 -5.26 -0.31 13.06
C ARG A 79 -4.46 -1.28 12.21
N ALA A 80 -3.42 -0.78 11.54
CA ALA A 80 -2.35 -1.65 11.07
C ALA A 80 -1.89 -2.43 12.31
N GLY A 81 -2.15 -3.74 12.33
CA GLY A 81 -1.94 -4.55 13.51
C GLY A 81 -0.56 -4.24 14.07
N ARG A 82 -0.48 -3.88 15.36
CA ARG A 82 0.76 -4.13 16.08
C ARG A 82 1.01 -5.61 15.85
N TYR A 83 2.10 -5.96 15.18
CA TYR A 83 2.66 -7.29 15.37
C TYR A 83 2.70 -7.48 16.89
N PRO A 84 2.06 -8.51 17.47
CA PRO A 84 2.42 -8.89 18.82
C PRO A 84 3.90 -9.16 18.73
N SER A 85 4.72 -8.27 19.31
CA SER A 85 6.08 -8.64 19.69
C SER A 85 5.91 -9.95 20.42
N LEU A 86 6.44 -11.03 19.84
CA LEU A 86 6.45 -12.34 20.47
C LEU A 86 6.96 -12.10 21.88
N VAL A 87 6.04 -12.13 22.84
CA VAL A 87 6.39 -12.17 24.23
C VAL A 87 6.98 -13.55 24.36
N THR A 88 8.31 -13.64 24.32
CA THR A 88 8.99 -14.80 24.85
C THR A 88 8.79 -14.73 26.37
N GLU A 89 7.58 -15.09 26.81
CA GLU A 89 7.36 -15.56 28.16
C GLU A 89 8.23 -16.80 28.35
N GLY A 90 8.92 -16.82 29.49
CA GLY A 90 10.16 -17.54 29.65
C GLY A 90 10.07 -19.06 29.61
N GLU A 91 11.25 -19.64 29.41
CA GLU A 91 11.57 -20.93 30.00
C GLU A 91 12.47 -20.69 31.21
N LYS A 92 12.09 -21.35 32.30
CA LYS A 92 12.72 -21.39 33.62
C LYS A 92 14.18 -21.78 33.59
#